data_AF-A0A7S0TT85-F1
#
_entry.id   AF-A0A7S0TT85-F1
#
_cell.length_a   1.000
_cell.length_b   1.000
_cell.length_c   1.000
_cell.angle_alpha   90.00
_cell.angle_beta   90.00
_cell.angle_gamma   90.00
#
_symmetry.space_group_name_H-M   'P 1'
#
loop_
_entity.id
_entity.type
_entity.pdbx_description
1 polymer ?
#
loop_
_entity_poly.entity_id
_entity_poly.type
_entity_poly.pdbx_seq_one_letter_code
_entity_poly.pdbx_strand_id
1 'polypeptide(L)'
;GGNGDVVARAYHNINTFLQTNVVDEVVTRHSSEVSKPGLVHKLIGMPPKKFKEYPVLIRDNSHLYSNTLFYGIEYDLVIFDLLIFIMWDLIFMDVFIAALLCYITSHALIELRCTWGGSNIAKKTLVDERFLV
;
A
#
# COMPACT_ATOMS: atom_id res chain seq x y z
N GLY A 1 -36.86 -14.27 -33.08
CA GLY A 1 -36.05 -14.18 -31.85
C GLY A 1 -34.88 -15.12 -31.91
N GLY A 2 -33.79 -14.77 -32.61
CA GLY A 2 -32.63 -15.65 -32.78
C GLY A 2 -31.35 -15.15 -32.10
N ASN A 3 -31.24 -13.85 -31.82
CA ASN A 3 -29.98 -13.27 -31.32
C ASN A 3 -29.89 -13.31 -29.77
N GLY A 4 -31.02 -13.17 -29.08
CA GLY A 4 -31.06 -13.19 -27.61
C GLY A 4 -30.64 -14.53 -27.01
N ASP A 5 -31.06 -15.64 -27.64
CA ASP A 5 -30.79 -17.00 -27.14
C ASP A 5 -29.34 -17.43 -27.36
N VAL A 6 -28.69 -16.87 -28.38
CA VAL A 6 -27.26 -17.08 -28.66
C VAL A 6 -26.41 -16.31 -27.66
N VAL A 7 -26.79 -15.06 -27.37
CA VAL A 7 -26.13 -14.23 -26.38
C VAL A 7 -26.30 -14.81 -24.97
N ALA A 8 -27.51 -15.24 -24.60
CA ALA A 8 -27.76 -15.88 -23.30
C ALA A 8 -26.94 -17.18 -23.12
N ARG A 9 -26.80 -17.99 -24.18
CA ARG A 9 -25.94 -19.19 -24.15
C ARG A 9 -24.46 -18.85 -24.04
N ALA A 10 -23.99 -17.81 -24.74
CA ALA A 10 -22.60 -17.35 -24.62
C ALA A 10 -22.29 -16.86 -23.19
N TYR A 11 -23.18 -16.06 -22.60
CA TYR A 11 -23.05 -15.63 -21.21
C TYR A 11 -23.04 -16.80 -20.22
N HIS A 12 -23.93 -17.77 -20.41
CA HIS A 12 -23.99 -18.95 -19.55
C HIS A 12 -22.69 -19.77 -19.65
N ASN A 13 -22.19 -20.01 -20.86
CA ASN A 13 -20.96 -20.76 -21.07
C ASN A 13 -19.73 -20.06 -20.47
N ILE A 14 -19.63 -18.73 -20.61
CA ILE A 14 -18.55 -17.94 -20.02
C ILE A 14 -18.65 -17.97 -18.49
N ASN A 15 -19.85 -17.78 -17.94
CA ASN A 15 -20.03 -17.77 -16.49
C ASN A 15 -19.72 -19.14 -15.88
N THR A 16 -20.16 -20.23 -16.51
CA THR A 16 -19.83 -21.60 -16.08
C THR A 16 -18.32 -21.85 -16.18
N PHE A 17 -17.66 -21.45 -17.27
CA PHE A 17 -16.21 -21.60 -17.41
C PHE A 17 -15.43 -20.83 -16.34
N LEU A 18 -15.82 -19.58 -16.06
CA LEU A 18 -15.18 -18.76 -15.03
C LEU A 18 -15.38 -19.37 -13.64
N GLN A 19 -16.57 -19.90 -13.35
CA GLN A 19 -16.85 -20.55 -12.08
C GLN A 19 -16.03 -21.84 -11.91
N THR A 20 -16.06 -22.76 -12.89
CA THR A 20 -15.47 -24.09 -12.74
C THR A 20 -13.96 -24.12 -12.90
N ASN A 21 -13.39 -23.30 -13.78
CA ASN A 21 -11.95 -23.37 -14.07
C ASN A 21 -11.14 -22.28 -13.38
N VAL A 22 -11.73 -21.11 -13.12
CA VAL A 22 -10.99 -19.99 -12.52
C VAL A 22 -11.29 -19.90 -11.03
N VAL A 23 -12.57 -19.81 -10.66
CA VAL A 23 -12.96 -19.64 -9.25
C VAL A 23 -12.68 -20.91 -8.46
N ASP A 24 -13.11 -22.08 -8.93
CA ASP A 24 -12.89 -23.33 -8.20
C ASP A 24 -11.40 -23.69 -8.10
N GLU A 25 -10.58 -23.46 -9.14
CA GLU A 25 -9.13 -23.70 -9.06
C GLU A 25 -8.46 -22.74 -8.06
N VAL A 26 -8.81 -21.44 -8.09
CA VAL A 26 -8.26 -20.44 -7.17
C VAL A 26 -8.71 -20.69 -5.74
N VAL A 27 -9.98 -21.02 -5.51
CA VAL A 27 -10.50 -21.34 -4.17
C VAL A 27 -9.90 -22.65 -3.65
N THR A 28 -9.82 -23.69 -4.46
CA THR A 28 -9.29 -24.99 -4.01
C THR A 28 -7.78 -24.94 -3.78
N ARG A 29 -7.03 -24.17 -4.57
CA ARG A 29 -5.56 -24.07 -4.48
C ARG A 29 -5.07 -22.99 -3.51
N HIS A 30 -5.89 -21.97 -3.20
CA HIS A 30 -5.48 -20.82 -2.38
C HIS A 30 -6.40 -20.48 -1.19
N SER A 31 -7.43 -21.27 -0.88
CA SER A 31 -8.36 -20.98 0.24
C SER A 31 -7.75 -20.99 1.64
N SER A 32 -6.54 -21.51 1.82
CA SER A 32 -5.94 -21.67 3.14
C SER A 32 -4.57 -21.00 3.23
N GLU A 33 -4.48 -19.73 2.86
CA GLU A 33 -3.28 -18.99 3.22
C GLU A 33 -3.48 -17.49 3.45
N VAL A 34 -4.54 -17.13 4.16
CA VAL A 34 -4.55 -15.86 4.87
C VAL A 34 -3.59 -15.97 6.06
N SER A 35 -2.29 -15.88 5.77
CA SER A 35 -1.25 -15.85 6.79
C SER A 35 -1.36 -14.52 7.54
N LYS A 36 -1.57 -14.60 8.86
CA LYS A 36 -1.58 -13.42 9.72
C LYS A 36 -0.13 -12.91 9.80
N PRO A 37 0.13 -11.64 9.46
CA PRO A 37 1.47 -11.08 9.66
C PRO A 37 1.83 -11.15 11.14
N GLY A 38 3.05 -11.62 11.44
CA GLY A 38 3.55 -11.71 12.81
C GLY A 38 3.57 -10.34 13.51
N LEU A 39 3.49 -10.32 14.85
CA LEU A 39 3.41 -9.08 15.64
C LEU A 39 4.58 -8.12 15.36
N VAL A 40 5.76 -8.66 15.06
CA VAL A 40 6.96 -7.87 14.70
C VAL A 40 6.75 -7.11 13.39
N HIS A 41 6.10 -7.73 12.41
CA HIS A 41 5.75 -7.09 11.14
C HIS A 41 4.72 -5.97 11.34
N LYS A 42 3.75 -6.17 12.25
CA LYS A 42 2.75 -5.15 12.61
C LYS A 42 3.37 -3.95 13.34
N LEU A 43 4.45 -4.16 14.10
CA LEU A 43 5.15 -3.09 14.83
C LEU A 43 6.12 -2.31 13.94
N ILE A 44 6.80 -2.97 13.01
CA ILE A 44 7.84 -2.38 12.16
C ILE A 44 7.27 -1.76 10.87
N GLY A 45 6.08 -2.18 10.42
CA GLY A 45 5.47 -1.67 9.17
C GLY A 45 6.20 -2.08 7.89
N MET A 46 7.29 -2.86 7.97
CA MET A 46 8.03 -3.34 6.80
C MET A 46 7.28 -4.45 6.08
N PRO A 47 7.23 -4.46 4.74
CA PRO A 47 6.61 -5.52 3.95
C PRO A 47 7.16 -6.91 4.32
N PRO A 48 6.33 -7.97 4.27
CA PRO A 48 6.74 -9.27 4.75
C PRO A 48 7.80 -9.81 3.79
N LYS A 49 8.94 -10.21 4.34
CA LYS A 49 10.00 -10.87 3.56
C LYS A 49 9.38 -12.10 2.91
N LYS A 50 9.44 -12.19 1.57
CA LYS A 50 8.84 -13.29 0.81
C LYS A 50 9.48 -14.60 1.28
N PHE A 51 8.73 -15.44 2.00
CA PHE A 51 9.17 -16.76 2.44
C PHE A 51 8.60 -17.90 1.58
N LYS A 52 7.85 -17.60 0.51
CA LYS A 52 7.17 -18.60 -0.33
C LYS A 52 7.36 -18.34 -1.82
N GLU A 53 7.51 -19.42 -2.57
CA GLU A 53 7.73 -19.44 -4.03
C GLU A 53 6.47 -19.09 -4.85
N TYR A 54 5.34 -18.83 -4.19
CA TYR A 54 4.08 -18.45 -4.84
C TYR A 54 3.56 -17.11 -4.31
N PRO A 55 2.80 -16.36 -5.13
CA PRO A 55 2.20 -15.09 -4.73
C PRO A 55 1.13 -15.33 -3.66
N VAL A 56 1.33 -14.75 -2.48
CA VAL A 56 0.36 -14.78 -1.37
C VAL A 56 -0.27 -13.40 -1.27
N LEU A 57 -1.61 -13.35 -1.34
CA LEU A 57 -2.36 -12.12 -1.05
C LEU A 57 -2.51 -11.96 0.46
N ILE A 58 -1.85 -10.94 1.00
CA ILE A 58 -1.89 -10.65 2.44
C ILE A 58 -2.97 -9.61 2.67
N ARG A 59 -3.89 -9.91 3.59
CA ARG A 59 -4.96 -8.99 3.97
C ARG A 59 -4.36 -7.84 4.79
N ASP A 60 -4.33 -6.65 4.20
CA ASP A 60 -3.97 -5.42 4.91
C ASP A 60 -5.13 -5.00 5.81
N ASN A 61 -5.06 -5.35 7.10
CA ASN A 61 -6.12 -5.06 8.07
C ASN A 61 -6.05 -3.64 8.65
N SER A 62 -5.00 -2.87 8.35
CA SER A 62 -4.75 -1.58 9.00
C SER A 62 -4.26 -0.50 8.04
N HIS A 63 -4.50 -0.67 6.73
CA HIS A 63 -4.04 0.24 5.67
C HIS A 63 -2.57 0.64 5.80
N LEU A 64 -1.74 -0.24 6.38
CA LEU A 64 -0.35 0.09 6.74
C LEU A 64 0.46 0.38 5.47
N TYR A 65 0.12 -0.33 4.39
CA TYR A 65 0.71 -0.08 3.08
C TYR A 65 0.30 1.28 2.54
N SER A 66 -0.98 1.63 2.63
CA SER A 66 -1.49 2.90 2.08
C SER A 66 -1.08 4.13 2.87
N ASN A 67 -0.76 3.98 4.17
CA ASN A 67 -0.26 5.07 5.00
C ASN A 67 1.26 5.28 4.85
N THR A 68 1.98 4.24 4.42
CA THR A 68 3.44 4.28 4.20
C THR A 68 3.80 4.69 2.77
N LEU A 69 2.97 4.29 1.79
CA LEU A 69 3.09 4.74 0.40
C LEU A 69 2.36 6.08 0.26
N PHE A 70 3.12 7.17 0.10
CA PHE A 70 2.59 8.50 -0.22
C PHE A 70 1.99 8.54 -1.63
N TYR A 71 0.87 7.85 -1.82
CA TYR A 71 0.25 7.61 -3.12
C TYR A 71 0.07 8.92 -3.89
N GLY A 72 0.70 8.99 -5.06
CA GLY A 72 0.62 10.13 -6.00
C GLY A 72 1.68 11.22 -5.82
N ILE A 73 2.45 11.24 -4.74
CA ILE A 73 3.53 12.23 -4.51
C ILE A 73 4.89 11.58 -4.24
N GLU A 74 5.02 10.27 -4.46
CA GLU A 74 6.21 9.50 -4.14
C GLU A 74 7.47 10.06 -4.81
N TYR A 75 7.37 10.39 -6.10
CA TYR A 75 8.49 10.96 -6.86
C TYR A 75 8.89 12.35 -6.35
N ASP A 76 7.92 13.19 -6.00
CA ASP A 76 8.19 14.52 -5.47
C ASP A 76 8.90 14.43 -4.10
N LEU A 77 8.49 13.47 -3.26
CA LEU A 77 9.16 13.19 -1.98
C LEU A 77 10.59 12.71 -2.17
N VAL A 78 10.82 11.81 -3.13
CA VAL A 78 12.17 11.29 -3.43
C VAL A 78 13.08 12.40 -3.95
N ILE A 79 12.58 13.24 -4.86
CA ILE A 79 13.34 14.39 -5.38
C ILE A 79 13.64 15.38 -4.25
N PHE A 80 12.68 15.62 -3.37
CA PHE A 80 12.86 16.47 -2.21
C PHE A 80 13.92 15.94 -1.24
N ASP A 81 13.89 14.65 -0.88
CA ASP A 81 14.91 14.03 -0.02
C ASP A 81 16.29 14.08 -0.67
N LEU A 82 16.40 13.86 -1.99
CA LEU A 82 17.66 14.02 -2.72
C LEU A 82 18.18 15.47 -2.67
N LEU A 83 17.30 16.46 -2.81
CA LEU A 83 17.68 17.87 -2.78
C LEU A 83 18.17 18.26 -1.38
N ILE A 84 17.49 17.80 -0.33
CA ILE A 84 17.90 18.03 1.06
C ILE A 84 19.24 17.36 1.35
N PHE A 85 19.41 16.12 0.91
CA PHE A 85 20.66 15.38 1.08
C PHE A 85 21.83 16.14 0.44
N ILE A 86 21.69 16.57 -0.81
CA ILE A 86 22.72 17.34 -1.53
C ILE A 86 22.98 18.68 -0.83
N MET A 87 21.94 19.35 -0.34
CA MET A 87 22.07 20.61 0.40
C MET A 87 22.91 20.42 1.68
N TRP A 88 22.65 19.37 2.44
CA TRP A 88 23.44 19.07 3.64
C TRP A 88 24.87 18.63 3.33
N ASP A 89 25.06 17.84 2.27
CA ASP A 89 26.39 17.40 1.81
C ASP A 89 27.24 18.61 1.39
N LEU A 90 26.64 19.62 0.74
CA LEU A 90 27.33 20.86 0.37
C LEU A 90 27.76 21.70 1.59
N ILE A 91 26.98 21.69 2.67
CA ILE A 91 27.26 22.47 3.88
C ILE A 91 28.35 21.81 4.72
N PHE A 92 28.23 20.51 4.97
CA PHE A 92 29.09 19.79 5.91
C PHE A 92 30.29 19.12 5.23
N MET A 93 30.25 18.96 3.90
CA MET A 93 31.25 18.21 3.12
C MET A 93 31.50 16.81 3.68
N ASP A 94 30.48 16.22 4.33
CA ASP A 94 30.51 14.92 4.97
C ASP A 94 29.20 14.17 4.69
N VAL A 95 29.35 13.06 3.96
CA VAL A 95 28.25 12.21 3.49
C VAL A 95 27.48 11.56 4.65
N PHE A 96 28.16 11.21 5.75
CA PHE A 96 27.50 10.56 6.90
C PHE A 96 26.65 11.54 7.68
N ILE A 97 27.15 12.75 7.90
CA ILE A 97 26.40 13.82 8.56
C ILE A 97 25.21 14.24 7.70
N ALA A 98 25.42 14.38 6.38
CA ALA A 98 24.35 14.70 5.44
C ALA A 98 23.25 13.63 5.42
N ALA A 99 23.62 12.35 5.42
CA ALA A 99 22.67 11.24 5.47
C ALA A 99 21.87 11.23 6.78
N LEU A 100 22.53 11.46 7.92
CA LEU A 100 21.87 11.52 9.23
C LEU A 100 20.86 12.68 9.29
N LEU A 101 21.24 13.87 8.82
CA LEU A 101 20.37 15.03 8.81
C LEU A 101 19.20 14.86 7.85
N CYS A 102 19.45 14.31 6.65
CA CYS A 102 18.39 13.98 5.70
C CYS A 102 17.37 12.99 6.29
N TYR A 103 17.84 11.98 7.03
CA TYR A 103 16.97 11.04 7.71
C TYR A 103 16.10 11.72 8.78
N ILE A 104 16.69 12.60 9.59
CA ILE A 104 15.96 13.36 10.61
C ILE A 104 14.89 14.26 9.96
N THR A 105 15.22 14.96 8.87
CA THR A 105 14.27 15.83 8.17
C THR A 105 13.13 15.04 7.54
N SER A 106 13.41 13.87 6.94
CA SER A 106 12.41 13.00 6.35
C SER A 106 11.43 12.48 7.43
N HIS A 107 11.95 12.04 8.58
CA HIS A 107 11.11 11.65 9.73
C HIS A 107 10.26 12.80 10.27
N ALA A 108 10.83 14.01 10.40
CA ALA A 108 10.07 15.17 10.88
C ALA A 108 8.90 15.53 9.95
N LEU A 109 9.06 15.36 8.64
CA LEU A 109 8.00 15.61 7.65
C LEU A 109 6.89 14.57 7.73
N ILE A 110 7.23 13.31 7.97
CA ILE A 110 6.24 12.25 8.19
C ILE A 110 5.39 12.58 9.42
N GLU A 111 6.01 12.94 10.55
CA GLU A 111 5.31 13.31 11.79
C GLU A 111 4.43 14.55 11.62
N LEU A 112 4.96 15.60 10.97
CA LEU A 112 4.19 16.80 10.65
C LEU A 112 2.99 16.47 9.76
N ARG A 113 3.16 15.57 8.79
CA ARG A 113 2.07 15.14 7.93
C ARG A 113 1.06 14.25 8.64
N CYS A 114 1.47 13.36 9.53
CA CYS A 114 0.53 12.55 10.32
C CYS A 114 -0.35 13.45 11.21
N THR A 115 0.23 14.46 11.83
CA THR A 115 -0.51 15.41 12.68
C THR A 115 -1.41 16.35 11.87
N TRP A 116 -0.95 16.88 10.73
CA TRP A 116 -1.75 17.82 9.93
C TRP A 116 -2.69 17.14 8.94
N GLY A 117 -2.35 15.93 8.50
CA GLY A 117 -3.13 15.14 7.54
C GLY A 117 -4.45 14.66 8.12
N GLY A 118 -4.44 14.13 9.35
CA GLY A 118 -5.65 13.67 10.04
C GLY A 118 -6.67 14.81 10.21
N SER A 119 -6.22 15.94 10.77
CA SER A 119 -7.09 17.09 11.00
C SER A 119 -7.55 17.79 9.72
N ASN A 120 -6.72 17.82 8.67
CA ASN A 120 -7.11 18.45 7.41
C ASN A 120 -8.09 17.58 6.60
N ILE A 121 -7.96 16.25 6.65
CA ILE A 121 -8.92 15.34 6.01
C ILE A 121 -10.25 15.41 6.76
N ALA A 122 -10.26 15.23 8.09
CA ALA A 122 -11.47 15.32 8.92
C ALA A 122 -12.24 16.64 8.70
N LYS A 123 -11.50 17.76 8.63
CA LYS A 123 -12.09 19.09 8.39
C LYS A 123 -12.66 19.25 6.97
N LYS A 124 -12.06 18.62 5.95
CA LYS A 124 -12.53 18.70 4.56
C LYS A 124 -13.63 17.70 4.23
N THR A 125 -13.66 16.54 4.89
CA THR A 125 -14.72 15.53 4.71
C THR A 125 -15.89 15.68 5.67
N LEU A 126 -15.82 16.60 6.65
CA LEU A 126 -16.82 16.74 7.72
C LEU A 126 -17.07 15.43 8.48
N VAL A 127 -16.07 14.55 8.51
CA VAL A 127 -16.09 13.29 9.24
C VAL A 127 -15.22 13.50 10.48
N ASP A 128 -15.76 13.18 11.66
CA ASP A 128 -15.02 13.26 12.93
C ASP A 128 -13.78 12.34 12.84
N GLU A 129 -12.62 12.82 13.32
CA GLU A 129 -11.33 12.13 13.28
C GLU A 129 -11.41 10.71 13.86
N ARG A 130 -12.35 10.46 14.78
CA ARG A 130 -12.61 9.13 15.36
C ARG A 130 -13.10 8.08 14.35
N PHE A 131 -13.63 8.51 13.20
CA PHE A 131 -14.10 7.64 12.13
C PHE A 131 -13.11 7.52 10.96
N LEU A 132 -11.94 8.16 11.05
CA LEU A 132 -10.89 8.15 10.02
C LEU A 132 -9.85 7.02 10.22
N VAL A 133 -10.24 5.97 10.95
CA VAL A 133 -9.43 4.77 11.24
C VAL A 133 -9.20 3.89 10.01
#